data_AF-A0A2T4D9Z9-F1
#
_entry.id   AF-A0A2T4D9Z9-F1
#
_cell.length_a   1.000
_cell.length_b   1.000
_cell.length_c   1.000
_cell.angle_alpha   90.00
_cell.angle_beta   90.00
_cell.angle_gamma   90.00
#
_symmetry.space_group_name_H-M   'P 1'
#
loop_
_entity.id
_entity.type
_entity.pdbx_description
1 polymer ?
#
loop_
_entity_poly.entity_id
_entity_poly.type
_entity_poly.pdbx_seq_one_letter_code
_entity_poly.pdbx_strand_id
1 'polypeptide(L)'
;MQKTERLGPSPTTPNDGERDSLVGLYFRDASRYELLTDAAERRLSRKLTLCYRIISTELALPEETPQTFREVIGSLWDACAFSSRCRRAFHLATACRRKLIQSNLRLAVHIARRYGQHGIPMSDLIQDANVGLIKAVERFDPTKGFRFSTYAYWWISEEVKRCLQRGTR
;
A
#
# COMPACT_ATOMS: atom_id res chain seq x y z
N MET A 1 4.50 26.46 -56.28
CA MET A 1 5.12 25.45 -55.39
C MET A 1 4.30 25.39 -54.11
N GLN A 2 3.50 24.34 -53.92
CA GLN A 2 2.68 24.15 -52.72
C GLN A 2 3.58 23.65 -51.58
N LYS A 3 3.60 24.36 -50.44
CA LYS A 3 4.20 23.87 -49.20
C LYS A 3 3.16 22.99 -48.50
N THR A 4 3.40 21.69 -48.49
CA THR A 4 2.64 20.71 -47.71
C THR A 4 3.05 20.84 -46.24
N GLU A 5 2.30 21.62 -45.47
CA GLU A 5 2.43 21.64 -44.01
C GLU A 5 1.88 20.32 -43.45
N ARG A 6 2.77 19.44 -42.98
CA ARG A 6 2.37 18.27 -42.21
C ARG A 6 1.92 18.75 -40.84
N LEU A 7 0.61 18.85 -40.60
CA LEU A 7 0.08 18.96 -39.24
C LEU A 7 0.53 17.73 -38.45
N GLY A 8 1.35 17.94 -37.42
CA GLY A 8 1.60 16.92 -36.40
C GLY A 8 0.30 16.56 -35.67
N PRO A 9 0.22 15.39 -35.03
CA PRO A 9 -0.96 15.03 -34.25
C PRO A 9 -1.20 16.09 -33.17
N SER A 10 -2.41 16.64 -33.15
CA SER A 10 -2.82 17.60 -32.11
C SER A 10 -2.63 16.97 -30.72
N PRO A 11 -2.18 17.74 -29.72
CA PRO A 11 -2.09 17.24 -28.35
C PRO A 11 -3.49 16.84 -27.93
N THR A 12 -3.69 15.55 -27.66
CA THR A 12 -4.94 15.02 -27.14
C THR A 12 -5.25 15.78 -25.85
N THR A 13 -6.20 16.72 -25.91
CA THR A 13 -6.73 17.35 -24.69
C THR A 13 -7.32 16.24 -23.83
N PRO A 14 -7.10 16.23 -22.51
CA PRO A 14 -7.68 15.21 -21.64
C PRO A 14 -9.19 15.22 -21.86
N ASN A 15 -9.73 14.08 -22.29
CA ASN A 15 -11.15 13.93 -22.56
C ASN A 15 -11.90 14.27 -21.26
N ASP A 16 -12.86 15.19 -21.28
CA ASP A 16 -13.58 15.63 -20.06
C ASP A 16 -14.26 14.46 -19.32
N GLY A 17 -14.49 13.33 -20.00
CA GLY A 17 -14.94 12.07 -19.41
C GLY A 17 -13.93 11.33 -18.51
N GLU A 18 -12.64 11.68 -18.54
CA GLU A 18 -11.63 11.10 -17.62
C GLU A 18 -11.69 11.68 -16.21
N ARG A 19 -12.25 12.90 -16.04
CA ARG A 19 -12.37 13.55 -14.73
C ARG A 19 -13.36 12.85 -13.79
N ASP A 20 -14.35 12.16 -14.36
CA ASP A 20 -15.32 11.28 -13.66
C ASP A 20 -15.01 9.78 -13.84
N SER A 21 -13.90 9.43 -14.48
CA SER A 21 -13.44 8.04 -14.55
C SER A 21 -13.17 7.51 -13.14
N LEU A 22 -13.47 6.23 -12.90
CA LEU A 22 -13.17 5.53 -11.63
C LEU A 22 -11.70 5.72 -11.22
N VAL A 23 -10.78 5.76 -12.18
CA VAL A 23 -9.36 6.01 -11.96
C VAL A 23 -9.10 7.45 -11.51
N GLY A 24 -9.80 8.42 -12.10
CA GLY A 24 -9.74 9.83 -11.70
C GLY A 24 -10.27 10.06 -10.28
N LEU A 25 -11.40 9.45 -9.93
CA LEU A 25 -11.96 9.46 -8.57
C LEU A 25 -10.99 8.84 -7.56
N TYR A 26 -10.37 7.71 -7.92
CA TYR A 26 -9.38 7.06 -7.08
C TYR A 26 -8.15 7.94 -6.85
N PHE A 27 -7.61 8.61 -7.88
CA PHE A 27 -6.49 9.53 -7.70
C PHE A 27 -6.84 10.70 -6.79
N ARG A 28 -8.06 11.24 -6.92
CA ARG A 28 -8.54 12.28 -6.02
C ARG A 28 -8.58 11.77 -4.58
N ASP A 29 -9.12 10.58 -4.34
CA ASP A 29 -9.19 10.03 -2.98
C ASP A 29 -7.79 9.72 -2.40
N ALA A 30 -6.93 9.07 -3.19
CA ALA A 30 -5.54 8.78 -2.80
C ALA A 30 -4.72 10.07 -2.50
N SER A 31 -5.06 11.19 -3.15
CA SER A 31 -4.40 12.48 -2.91
C SER A 31 -4.81 13.17 -1.61
N ARG A 32 -5.97 12.81 -1.03
CA ARG A 32 -6.47 13.38 0.24
C ARG A 32 -5.65 12.93 1.44
N TYR A 33 -5.01 11.77 1.36
CA TYR A 33 -4.19 11.26 2.46
C TYR A 33 -2.82 11.93 2.46
N GLU A 34 -2.45 12.48 3.61
CA GLU A 34 -1.14 13.10 3.81
C GLU A 34 -0.01 12.08 3.64
N LEU A 35 1.07 12.50 3.00
CA LEU A 35 2.30 11.72 2.94
C LEU A 35 2.94 11.66 4.32
N LEU A 36 3.39 10.47 4.71
CA LEU A 36 4.13 10.30 5.97
C LEU A 36 5.50 10.96 5.84
N THR A 37 5.75 11.98 6.68
CA THR A 37 7.11 12.49 6.89
C THR A 37 7.97 11.41 7.56
N ASP A 38 9.29 11.55 7.44
CA ASP A 38 10.20 10.55 8.00
C ASP A 38 10.02 10.37 9.53
N ALA A 39 9.85 11.48 10.26
CA ALA A 39 9.58 11.48 11.68
C ALA A 39 8.21 10.83 12.03
N ALA A 40 7.18 11.10 11.23
CA ALA A 40 5.84 10.54 11.46
C ALA A 40 5.83 9.01 11.25
N GLU A 41 6.52 8.52 10.23
CA GLU A 41 6.68 7.09 9.98
C GLU A 41 7.45 6.40 11.10
N ARG A 42 8.57 6.97 11.56
CA ARG A 42 9.32 6.45 12.71
C ARG A 42 8.46 6.41 13.99
N ARG A 43 7.57 7.38 14.18
CA ARG A 43 6.62 7.37 15.30
C ARG A 43 5.57 6.28 15.15
N LEU A 44 5.08 6.03 13.94
CA LEU A 44 4.11 4.97 13.64
C LEU A 44 4.73 3.59 13.84
N SER A 45 5.96 3.36 13.36
CA SER A 45 6.70 2.11 13.58
C SER A 45 6.90 1.83 15.07
N ARG A 46 7.30 2.84 15.87
CA ARG A 46 7.42 2.68 17.33
C ARG A 46 6.10 2.29 18.00
N LYS A 47 4.98 2.88 17.58
CA LYS A 47 3.64 2.51 18.08
C LYS A 47 3.30 1.06 17.73
N LEU A 48 3.56 0.64 16.49
CA LEU A 48 3.33 -0.74 16.05
C LEU A 48 4.17 -1.72 16.87
N THR A 49 5.47 -1.46 17.04
CA THR A 49 6.36 -2.29 17.86
C THR A 49 5.83 -2.44 19.29
N LEU A 50 5.35 -1.35 19.91
CA LEU A 50 4.77 -1.40 21.25
C LEU A 50 3.50 -2.26 21.27
N CYS A 51 2.59 -2.07 20.32
CA CYS A 51 1.36 -2.86 20.23
C CYS A 51 1.66 -4.35 20.04
N TYR A 52 2.57 -4.68 19.12
CA TYR A 52 2.94 -6.06 18.85
C TYR A 52 3.56 -6.71 20.06
N ARG A 53 4.46 -6.02 20.76
CA ARG A 53 5.02 -6.52 22.02
C ARG A 53 3.94 -6.85 23.05
N ILE A 54 2.99 -5.94 23.28
CA ILE A 54 1.88 -6.19 24.22
C ILE A 54 1.09 -7.44 23.81
N ILE A 55 0.73 -7.54 22.53
CA ILE A 55 -0.07 -8.66 22.03
C ILE A 55 0.70 -9.97 22.10
N SER A 56 1.97 -9.99 21.67
CA SER A 56 2.85 -11.15 21.74
C SER A 56 3.03 -11.64 23.18
N THR A 57 3.19 -10.74 24.16
CA THR A 57 3.29 -11.12 25.57
C THR A 57 2.00 -11.71 26.13
N GLU A 58 0.84 -11.14 25.75
CA GLU A 58 -0.46 -11.60 26.26
C GLU A 58 -0.87 -12.95 25.64
N LEU A 59 -0.50 -13.19 24.39
CA LEU A 59 -0.74 -14.45 23.68
C LEU A 59 0.36 -15.51 23.92
N ALA A 60 1.39 -15.18 24.71
CA ALA A 60 2.56 -16.04 24.93
C ALA A 60 3.16 -16.58 23.62
N LEU A 61 3.25 -15.72 22.59
CA LEU A 61 3.83 -16.11 21.30
C LEU A 61 5.32 -16.43 21.46
N PRO A 62 5.86 -17.40 20.69
CA PRO A 62 7.30 -17.71 20.68
C PRO A 62 8.15 -16.47 20.39
N GLU A 63 9.33 -16.36 21.02
CA GLU A 63 10.21 -15.18 20.84
C GLU A 63 10.68 -14.99 19.39
N GLU A 64 10.80 -16.08 18.64
CA GLU A 64 11.20 -16.08 17.23
C GLU A 64 10.08 -15.62 16.28
N THR A 65 8.87 -15.36 16.81
CA THR A 65 7.73 -14.94 15.99
C THR A 65 8.02 -13.59 15.32
N PRO A 66 7.95 -13.52 13.98
CA PRO A 66 8.14 -12.26 13.27
C PRO A 66 7.17 -11.18 13.77
N GLN A 67 7.69 -10.00 14.09
CA GLN A 67 6.92 -8.87 14.61
C GLN A 67 6.17 -8.14 13.50
N THR A 68 5.32 -8.88 12.80
CA THR A 68 4.55 -8.41 11.64
C THR A 68 3.06 -8.42 11.97
N PHE A 69 2.28 -7.65 11.20
CA PHE A 69 0.82 -7.63 11.39
C PHE A 69 0.23 -9.03 11.17
N ARG A 70 0.69 -9.73 10.12
CA ARG A 70 0.20 -11.07 9.76
C ARG A 70 0.33 -12.06 10.90
N GLU A 71 1.51 -12.17 11.49
CA GLU A 71 1.76 -13.18 12.54
C GLU A 71 1.12 -12.74 13.86
N VAL A 72 1.38 -11.50 14.31
CA VAL A 72 0.95 -11.08 15.66
C VAL A 72 -0.56 -10.83 15.76
N ILE A 73 -1.14 -10.18 14.74
CA ILE A 73 -2.57 -9.87 14.74
C ILE A 73 -3.39 -11.02 14.14
N GLY A 74 -2.83 -11.78 13.20
CA GLY A 74 -3.49 -12.97 12.65
C GLY A 74 -3.78 -14.01 13.74
N SER A 75 -2.80 -14.31 14.59
CA SER A 75 -2.97 -15.23 15.73
C SER A 75 -3.99 -14.74 16.76
N LEU A 76 -4.27 -13.43 16.80
CA LEU A 76 -5.25 -12.86 17.72
C LEU A 76 -6.68 -13.23 17.30
N TRP A 77 -6.97 -13.34 16.00
CA TRP A 77 -8.34 -13.58 15.52
C TRP A 77 -8.93 -14.91 16.03
N ASP A 78 -8.06 -15.88 16.32
CA ASP A 78 -8.44 -17.20 16.81
C ASP A 78 -8.62 -17.24 18.35
N ALA A 79 -8.20 -16.20 19.07
CA ALA A 79 -8.25 -16.16 20.53
C ALA A 79 -9.56 -15.51 21.04
N CYS A 80 -10.41 -16.28 21.73
CA CYS A 80 -11.74 -15.81 22.17
C CYS A 80 -11.74 -14.91 23.44
N ALA A 81 -10.60 -14.69 24.11
CA ALA A 81 -10.54 -13.91 25.34
C ALA A 81 -9.39 -12.89 25.33
N PHE A 82 -9.72 -11.60 25.38
CA PHE A 82 -8.74 -10.51 25.44
C PHE A 82 -8.87 -9.70 26.72
N SER A 83 -7.73 -9.43 27.36
CA SER A 83 -7.60 -8.36 28.34
C SER A 83 -7.95 -7.00 27.71
N SER A 84 -8.44 -6.05 28.50
CA SER A 84 -8.73 -4.69 28.02
C SER A 84 -7.48 -4.01 27.41
N ARG A 85 -6.30 -4.39 27.90
CA ARG A 85 -5.00 -3.92 27.38
C ARG A 85 -4.74 -4.44 25.97
N CYS A 86 -4.92 -5.74 25.74
CA CYS A 86 -4.74 -6.36 24.43
C CYS A 86 -5.71 -5.79 23.39
N ARG A 87 -7.00 -5.59 23.75
CA ARG A 87 -7.98 -4.94 22.86
C ARG A 87 -7.55 -3.54 22.43
N ARG A 88 -7.05 -2.72 23.37
CA ARG A 88 -6.54 -1.37 23.06
C ARG A 88 -5.34 -1.42 22.12
N ALA A 89 -4.41 -2.33 22.36
CA ALA A 89 -3.24 -2.52 21.49
C ALA A 89 -3.66 -2.94 20.07
N PHE A 90 -4.62 -3.85 19.94
CA PHE A 90 -5.18 -4.28 18.66
C PHE A 90 -5.84 -3.12 17.89
N HIS A 91 -6.70 -2.34 18.54
CA HIS A 91 -7.33 -1.18 17.89
C HIS A 91 -6.30 -0.12 17.47
N LEU A 92 -5.25 0.09 18.28
CA LEU A 92 -4.16 1.00 17.90
C LEU A 92 -3.34 0.44 16.73
N ALA A 93 -3.05 -0.86 16.71
CA ALA A 93 -2.30 -1.51 15.63
C ALA A 93 -3.07 -1.47 14.31
N THR A 94 -4.36 -1.78 14.33
CA THR A 94 -5.25 -1.70 13.15
C THR A 94 -5.38 -0.26 12.62
N ALA A 95 -5.48 0.74 13.51
CA ALA A 95 -5.46 2.13 13.11
C ALA A 95 -4.12 2.55 12.48
N CYS A 96 -2.99 2.09 13.03
CA CYS A 96 -1.66 2.32 12.46
C CYS A 96 -1.50 1.65 11.09
N ARG A 97 -1.96 0.39 10.93
CA ARG A 97 -2.01 -0.32 9.63
C ARG A 97 -2.79 0.50 8.60
N ARG A 98 -4.00 0.95 8.95
CA ARG A 98 -4.84 1.76 8.04
C ARG A 98 -4.11 3.05 7.62
N LYS A 99 -3.53 3.77 8.58
CA LYS A 99 -2.78 5.00 8.29
C LYS A 99 -1.57 4.74 7.39
N LEU A 100 -0.85 3.63 7.61
CA LEU A 100 0.31 3.26 6.82
C LEU A 100 -0.09 2.96 5.36
N ILE A 101 -1.18 2.23 5.14
CA ILE A 101 -1.72 1.96 3.79
C ILE A 101 -2.12 3.27 3.12
N GLN A 102 -2.98 4.06 3.76
CA GLN A 102 -3.54 5.30 3.22
C GLN A 102 -2.46 6.30 2.80
N SER A 103 -1.43 6.49 3.64
CA SER A 103 -0.34 7.43 3.37
C SER A 103 0.58 6.99 2.22
N ASN A 104 0.47 5.73 1.77
CA ASN A 104 1.31 5.15 0.72
C ASN A 104 0.52 4.78 -0.55
N LEU A 105 -0.78 5.11 -0.67
CA LEU A 105 -1.57 4.88 -1.89
C LEU A 105 -0.95 5.57 -3.11
N ARG A 106 -0.38 6.77 -2.93
CA ARG A 106 0.31 7.51 -3.99
C ARG A 106 1.56 6.79 -4.52
N LEU A 107 2.26 6.03 -3.67
CA LEU A 107 3.39 5.20 -4.09
C LEU A 107 2.93 4.05 -4.99
N ALA A 108 1.83 3.38 -4.63
CA ALA A 108 1.26 2.32 -5.44
C ALA A 108 0.87 2.81 -6.84
N VAL A 109 0.18 3.95 -6.91
CA VAL A 109 -0.16 4.62 -8.18
C VAL A 109 1.08 4.96 -9.00
N HIS A 110 2.11 5.53 -8.36
CA HIS A 110 3.34 5.91 -9.04
C HIS A 110 4.05 4.71 -9.67
N ILE A 111 4.08 3.57 -8.98
CA ILE A 111 4.67 2.33 -9.49
C ILE A 111 3.81 1.77 -10.63
N ALA A 112 2.48 1.68 -10.48
CA ALA A 112 1.56 1.18 -11.50
C ALA A 112 1.67 1.96 -12.83
N ARG A 113 1.78 3.30 -12.76
CA ARG A 113 1.91 4.16 -13.95
C ARG A 113 3.11 3.81 -14.83
N ARG A 114 4.20 3.29 -14.26
CA ARG A 114 5.39 2.88 -15.04
C ARG A 114 5.11 1.71 -15.98
N TYR A 115 4.03 0.96 -15.74
CA TYR A 115 3.66 -0.23 -16.50
C TYR A 115 2.45 -0.01 -17.43
N GLY A 116 1.92 1.22 -17.54
CA GLY A 116 0.70 1.50 -18.31
C GLY A 116 0.78 1.27 -19.83
N GLN A 117 1.98 1.15 -20.42
CA GLN A 117 2.17 1.00 -21.87
C GLN A 117 2.01 -0.45 -22.38
N HIS A 118 1.64 -1.41 -21.52
CA HIS A 118 1.62 -2.84 -21.83
C HIS A 118 0.23 -3.38 -22.21
N GLY A 119 -0.70 -2.52 -22.64
CA GLY A 119 -2.05 -2.92 -23.07
C GLY A 119 -3.00 -3.35 -21.93
N ILE A 120 -2.55 -3.32 -20.67
CA ILE A 120 -3.40 -3.60 -19.49
C ILE A 120 -4.06 -2.30 -19.01
N PRO A 121 -5.36 -2.31 -18.68
CA PRO A 121 -6.05 -1.16 -18.10
C PRO A 121 -5.36 -0.63 -16.84
N MET A 122 -5.29 0.70 -16.71
CA MET A 122 -4.68 1.34 -15.54
C MET A 122 -5.39 0.97 -14.22
N SER A 123 -6.70 0.73 -14.26
CA SER A 123 -7.48 0.27 -13.11
C SER A 123 -6.93 -1.03 -12.53
N ASP A 124 -6.58 -1.97 -13.39
CA ASP A 124 -6.16 -3.31 -13.01
C ASP A 124 -4.74 -3.27 -12.43
N LEU A 125 -3.85 -2.50 -13.06
CA LEU A 125 -2.50 -2.24 -12.55
C LEU A 125 -2.53 -1.57 -11.17
N ILE A 126 -3.43 -0.61 -10.96
CA ILE A 126 -3.61 0.04 -9.64
C ILE A 126 -4.17 -0.94 -8.62
N GLN A 127 -5.13 -1.79 -9.01
CA GLN A 127 -5.70 -2.79 -8.12
C GLN A 127 -4.62 -3.78 -7.64
N ASP A 128 -3.83 -4.34 -8.55
CA ASP A 128 -2.74 -5.25 -8.18
C ASP A 128 -1.61 -4.53 -7.41
N ALA A 129 -1.32 -3.27 -7.74
CA ALA A 129 -0.40 -2.45 -6.95
C ALA A 129 -0.87 -2.27 -5.50
N ASN A 130 -2.18 -2.04 -5.30
CA ASN A 130 -2.77 -1.94 -3.96
C ASN A 130 -2.73 -3.27 -3.21
N VAL A 131 -2.94 -4.39 -3.89
CA VAL A 131 -2.75 -5.73 -3.32
C VAL A 131 -1.30 -5.91 -2.85
N GLY A 132 -0.32 -5.52 -3.66
CA GLY A 132 1.09 -5.52 -3.29
C GLY A 132 1.38 -4.64 -2.07
N LEU A 133 0.78 -3.45 -1.99
CA LEU A 133 0.91 -2.55 -0.85
C LEU A 133 0.34 -3.17 0.44
N ILE A 134 -0.83 -3.81 0.37
CA ILE A 134 -1.45 -4.49 1.52
C ILE A 134 -0.56 -5.64 2.00
N LYS A 135 -0.04 -6.47 1.07
CA LYS A 135 0.91 -7.54 1.39
C LYS A 135 2.18 -6.99 2.06
N ALA A 136 2.68 -5.84 1.59
CA ALA A 136 3.81 -5.18 2.21
C ALA A 136 3.52 -4.79 3.66
N VAL A 137 2.37 -4.18 3.94
CA VAL A 137 1.99 -3.79 5.31
C VAL A 137 1.83 -5.00 6.22
N GLU A 138 1.28 -6.10 5.70
CA GLU A 138 1.08 -7.32 6.47
C GLU A 138 2.38 -7.98 6.92
N ARG A 139 3.43 -7.87 6.09
CA ARG A 139 4.74 -8.50 6.32
C ARG A 139 5.81 -7.54 6.81
N PHE A 140 5.48 -6.25 6.91
CA PHE A 140 6.42 -5.24 7.37
C PHE A 140 6.73 -5.43 8.85
N ASP A 141 8.02 -5.48 9.15
CA ASP A 141 8.55 -5.58 10.50
C ASP A 141 9.14 -4.21 10.93
N PRO A 142 8.46 -3.47 11.83
CA PRO A 142 8.92 -2.17 12.28
C PRO A 142 10.18 -2.23 13.17
N THR A 143 10.56 -3.41 13.67
CA THR A 143 11.73 -3.58 14.55
C THR A 143 13.05 -3.51 13.78
N LYS A 144 13.03 -3.79 12.47
CA LYS A 144 14.22 -3.82 11.61
C LYS A 144 14.76 -2.44 11.23
N GLY A 145 14.05 -1.36 11.54
CA GLY A 145 14.54 0.01 11.36
C GLY A 145 14.55 0.54 9.91
N PHE A 146 14.06 -0.23 8.93
CA PHE A 146 13.96 0.22 7.55
C PHE A 146 12.73 1.10 7.30
N ARG A 147 12.84 2.00 6.32
CA ARG A 147 11.72 2.79 5.80
C ARG A 147 10.69 1.85 5.15
N PHE A 148 9.42 2.04 5.47
CA PHE A 148 8.33 1.27 4.91
C PHE A 148 8.24 1.43 3.39
N SER A 149 8.43 2.65 2.86
CA SER A 149 8.39 2.91 1.41
C SER A 149 9.39 2.05 0.63
N THR A 150 10.58 1.83 1.19
CA THR A 150 11.62 0.99 0.60
C THR A 150 11.18 -0.47 0.55
N TYR A 151 10.58 -0.96 1.63
CA TYR A 151 10.06 -2.32 1.71
C TYR A 151 8.86 -2.52 0.77
N ALA A 152 7.92 -1.58 0.76
CA ALA A 152 6.70 -1.63 -0.03
C ALA A 152 6.97 -1.59 -1.53
N TYR A 153 7.99 -0.87 -1.99
CA TYR A 153 8.36 -0.80 -3.39
C TYR A 153 8.52 -2.18 -4.03
N TRP A 154 9.20 -3.11 -3.34
CA TRP A 154 9.43 -4.46 -3.84
C TRP A 154 8.13 -5.23 -4.00
N TRP A 155 7.28 -5.25 -2.98
CA TRP A 155 5.99 -5.96 -3.01
C TRP A 155 5.03 -5.41 -4.06
N ILE A 156 4.97 -4.09 -4.19
CA ILE A 156 4.12 -3.44 -5.20
C ILE A 156 4.62 -3.78 -6.60
N SER A 157 5.92 -3.61 -6.86
CA SER A 157 6.50 -3.88 -8.18
C SER A 157 6.36 -5.35 -8.57
N GLU A 158 6.54 -6.26 -7.61
CA GLU A 158 6.37 -7.70 -7.83
C GLU A 158 4.92 -8.05 -8.22
N GLU A 159 3.92 -7.53 -7.51
CA GLU A 159 2.52 -7.84 -7.81
C GLU A 159 2.09 -7.25 -9.17
N VAL A 160 2.54 -6.03 -9.50
CA VAL A 160 2.27 -5.43 -10.82
C VAL A 160 2.95 -6.23 -11.94
N LYS A 161 4.16 -6.75 -11.74
CA LYS A 161 4.81 -7.64 -12.72
C LYS A 161 4.02 -8.94 -12.91
N ARG A 162 3.45 -9.50 -11.84
CA ARG A 162 2.58 -10.68 -11.92
C ARG A 162 1.28 -10.38 -12.68
N CYS A 163 0.71 -9.19 -12.51
CA CYS A 163 -0.44 -8.72 -13.31
C CYS A 163 -0.14 -8.82 -14.81
N LEU A 164 1.02 -8.30 -15.24
CA LEU A 164 1.45 -8.34 -16.64
C LEU A 164 1.50 -9.77 -17.18
N GLN A 165 2.07 -10.69 -16.41
CA GLN A 165 2.15 -12.10 -16.79
C GLN A 165 0.77 -12.79 -16.90
N ARG A 166 -0.23 -12.32 -16.13
CA ARG A 166 -1.61 -12.84 -16.21
C ARG A 166 -2.37 -12.28 -17.41
N GLY A 167 -2.21 -10.98 -17.69
CA GLY A 167 -2.93 -10.28 -18.75
C GLY A 167 -2.36 -10.45 -20.17
N THR A 168 -1.15 -11.02 -20.31
CA THR A 168 -0.52 -11.31 -21.61
C THR A 168 -0.81 -12.74 -22.10
N ARG A 169 -1.89 -13.36 -21.65
CA ARG A 169 -2.37 -14.69 -22.10
C ARG A 169 -3.63 -14.53 -22.93
#